data_AF-A0A7S1FAP3-F1
#
_entry.id   AF-A0A7S1FAP3-F1
#
_cell.length_a   1.000
_cell.length_b   1.000
_cell.length_c   1.000
_cell.angle_alpha   90.00
_cell.angle_beta   90.00
_cell.angle_gamma   90.00
#
_symmetry.space_group_name_H-M   'P 1'
#
loop_
_entity.id
_entity.type
_entity.pdbx_description
1 polymer ?
#
loop_
_entity_poly.entity_id
_entity_poly.type
_entity_poly.pdbx_seq_one_letter_code
_entity_poly.pdbx_strand_id
1 'polypeptide(L)'
;DTHATVQPASNTGLPLATRAPKQLPCGAAASRHRDGQTQADRELSQTLCARSLPKFLETNAGLRHQQLRTCIYSLYRDRVEPTIGEVQRRLREETGWTSMEARAVPLLCARDAAYEIVAPSAGEPLRIRLKSEP
;
A
#
# COMPACT_ATOMS: atom_id res chain seq x y z
N ASP A 1 58.07 -16.91 43.34
CA ASP A 1 57.50 -15.87 42.47
C ASP A 1 56.40 -16.48 41.62
N THR A 2 55.17 -16.66 42.09
CA THR A 2 54.20 -15.67 42.64
C THR A 2 53.97 -14.58 41.58
N HIS A 3 52.86 -14.53 40.85
CA HIS A 3 51.53 -14.18 41.35
C HIS A 3 50.41 -14.58 40.39
N ALA A 4 49.31 -15.10 40.95
CA ALA A 4 47.99 -15.16 40.33
C ALA A 4 47.21 -13.86 40.62
N THR A 5 46.42 -13.38 39.65
CA THR A 5 45.41 -12.30 39.80
C THR A 5 44.30 -12.56 38.78
N VAL A 6 43.19 -13.21 39.14
CA VAL A 6 41.90 -12.65 39.62
C VAL A 6 41.18 -11.76 38.59
N GLN A 7 40.10 -12.31 37.99
CA GLN A 7 39.00 -11.55 37.37
C GLN A 7 38.09 -10.96 38.47
N PRO A 8 37.30 -9.90 38.20
CA PRO A 8 35.89 -10.14 37.88
C PRO A 8 35.25 -9.15 36.88
N ALA A 9 34.02 -9.52 36.51
CA ALA A 9 33.13 -8.94 35.51
C ALA A 9 32.74 -7.46 35.71
N SER A 10 32.50 -6.78 34.58
CA SER A 10 31.64 -5.61 34.50
C SER A 10 30.58 -5.83 33.43
N ASN A 11 29.42 -6.33 33.87
CA ASN A 11 28.13 -6.04 33.25
C ASN A 11 27.83 -4.56 33.44
N THR A 12 27.31 -3.84 32.43
CA THR A 12 26.21 -2.87 32.55
C THR A 12 25.88 -2.26 31.18
N GLY A 13 24.62 -2.41 30.76
CA GLY A 13 23.87 -1.33 30.11
C GLY A 13 23.91 -1.24 28.59
N LEU A 14 23.16 -2.11 27.89
CA LEU A 14 22.59 -1.77 26.59
C LEU A 14 21.26 -1.02 26.82
N PRO A 15 21.11 0.27 26.46
CA PRO A 15 19.79 0.85 26.28
C PRO A 15 19.22 0.41 24.92
N LEU A 16 18.22 -0.46 24.99
CA LEU A 16 17.32 -0.83 23.90
C LEU A 16 16.52 0.41 23.49
N ALA A 17 17.00 1.16 22.49
CA ALA A 17 16.22 2.23 21.87
C ALA A 17 15.20 1.62 20.91
N THR A 18 14.08 1.14 21.46
CA THR A 18 12.89 0.78 20.69
C THR A 18 12.30 2.04 20.07
N ARG A 19 12.77 2.42 18.88
CA ARG A 19 12.11 3.44 18.06
C ARG A 19 10.83 2.83 17.50
N ALA A 20 9.73 3.04 18.21
CA ALA A 20 8.39 2.87 17.69
C ALA A 20 8.23 3.72 16.42
N PRO A 21 7.68 3.18 15.31
CA PRO A 21 7.26 4.01 14.21
C PRO A 21 6.10 4.89 14.68
N LYS A 22 6.28 6.21 14.58
CA LYS A 22 5.19 7.19 14.72
C LYS A 22 4.14 6.85 13.66
N GLN A 23 3.08 6.15 14.08
CA GLN A 23 1.88 6.02 13.27
C GLN A 23 1.29 7.42 13.12
N LEU A 24 1.41 7.96 11.92
CA LEU A 24 0.58 9.08 11.49
C LEU A 24 -0.88 8.61 11.56
N PRO A 25 -1.80 9.38 12.17
CA PRO A 25 -3.21 9.11 12.05
C PRO A 25 -3.59 9.34 10.59
N CYS A 26 -3.77 8.26 9.83
CA CYS A 26 -4.52 8.32 8.59
C CYS A 26 -5.90 8.85 8.98
N GLY A 27 -6.22 10.07 8.51
CA GLY A 27 -7.44 10.78 8.87
C GLY A 27 -8.66 9.91 8.63
N ALA A 28 -9.23 9.39 9.71
CA ALA A 28 -10.57 8.86 9.75
C ALA A 28 -11.55 10.04 9.69
N ALA A 29 -11.66 10.66 8.51
CA ALA A 29 -12.76 11.55 8.23
C ALA A 29 -14.00 10.68 8.07
N ALA A 30 -14.80 10.63 9.12
CA ALA A 30 -16.15 10.07 9.11
C ALA A 30 -16.96 10.75 8.01
N SER A 31 -17.19 10.04 6.90
CA SER A 31 -18.18 10.44 5.91
C SER A 31 -19.17 9.30 5.75
N ARG A 32 -20.40 9.56 6.20
CA ARG A 32 -21.54 8.66 6.07
C ARG A 32 -21.91 8.63 4.59
N HIS A 33 -21.67 7.54 3.85
CA HIS A 33 -22.45 7.18 2.66
C HIS A 33 -22.08 5.79 2.10
N ARG A 34 -23.07 4.87 2.09
CA ARG A 34 -23.12 3.57 1.38
C ARG A 34 -21.93 2.62 1.60
N ASP A 35 -21.83 2.00 2.77
CA ASP A 35 -20.86 0.92 3.01
C ASP A 35 -21.29 -0.39 2.30
N GLY A 36 -21.05 -0.46 0.99
CA GLY A 36 -20.91 -1.72 0.27
C GLY A 36 -19.53 -2.37 0.49
N GLN A 37 -18.73 -1.81 1.40
CA GLN A 37 -17.39 -2.25 1.74
C GLN A 37 -17.46 -3.36 2.79
N THR A 38 -16.99 -4.55 2.43
CA THR A 38 -16.98 -5.71 3.32
C THR A 38 -15.86 -5.59 4.36
N GLN A 39 -15.96 -6.37 5.43
CA GLN A 39 -14.88 -6.47 6.43
C GLN A 39 -13.56 -6.90 5.80
N ALA A 40 -13.59 -7.82 4.83
CA ALA A 40 -12.41 -8.28 4.11
C ALA A 40 -11.72 -7.15 3.32
N ASP A 41 -12.50 -6.26 2.69
CA ASP A 41 -11.98 -5.11 1.95
C ASP A 41 -11.24 -4.14 2.88
N ARG A 42 -11.78 -3.91 4.08
CA ARG A 42 -11.18 -3.05 5.11
C ARG A 42 -9.87 -3.65 5.63
N GLU A 43 -9.86 -4.93 5.99
CA GLU A 43 -8.68 -5.64 6.47
C GLU A 43 -7.55 -5.67 5.43
N LEU A 44 -7.90 -5.94 4.17
CA LEU A 44 -6.96 -5.94 3.06
C LEU A 44 -6.36 -4.54 2.85
N SER A 45 -7.20 -3.50 2.81
CA SER A 45 -6.77 -2.12 2.65
C SER A 45 -5.84 -1.69 3.79
N GLN A 46 -6.17 -2.02 5.04
CA GLN A 46 -5.32 -1.75 6.21
C GLN A 46 -3.96 -2.46 6.12
N THR A 47 -3.97 -3.74 5.73
CA THR A 47 -2.75 -4.54 5.56
C THR A 47 -1.83 -3.94 4.49
N LEU A 48 -2.41 -3.46 3.37
CA LEU A 48 -1.65 -2.83 2.29
C LEU A 48 -1.12 -1.44 2.70
N CYS A 49 -1.90 -0.66 3.44
CA CYS A 49 -1.47 0.63 3.99
C CYS A 49 -0.32 0.51 4.98
N ALA A 50 -0.31 -0.54 5.80
CA ALA A 50 0.72 -0.78 6.81
C ALA A 50 2.09 -1.13 6.21
N ARG A 51 2.14 -1.60 4.95
CA ARG A 51 3.41 -1.85 4.26
C ARG A 51 4.08 -0.53 3.91
N SER A 52 5.40 -0.51 3.74
CA SER A 52 6.10 0.67 3.21
C SER A 52 5.86 0.81 1.71
N LEU A 53 5.72 2.05 1.20
CA LEU A 53 5.75 2.28 -0.24
C LEU A 53 7.21 2.15 -0.72
N PRO A 54 7.48 1.48 -1.84
CA PRO A 54 8.82 1.46 -2.39
C PRO A 54 9.31 2.87 -2.77
N LYS A 55 10.54 3.21 -2.40
CA LYS A 55 11.13 4.56 -2.58
C LYS A 55 11.03 5.10 -4.01
N PHE A 56 11.15 4.22 -5.01
CA PHE A 56 11.06 4.62 -6.42
C PHE A 56 9.69 5.16 -6.83
N LEU A 57 8.63 4.83 -6.09
CA LEU A 57 7.29 5.41 -6.28
C LEU A 57 7.10 6.73 -5.53
N GLU A 58 7.84 6.95 -4.44
CA GLU A 58 7.76 8.20 -3.66
C GLU A 58 8.30 9.38 -4.48
N THR A 59 9.40 9.18 -5.20
CA THR A 59 10.06 10.25 -5.99
C THR A 59 9.16 10.85 -7.07
N ASN A 60 8.21 10.08 -7.61
CA ASN A 60 7.30 10.52 -8.67
C ASN A 60 5.82 10.31 -8.31
N ALA A 61 5.48 10.35 -7.01
CA ALA A 61 4.16 9.97 -6.52
C ALA A 61 3.03 10.67 -7.28
N GLY A 62 3.09 12.00 -7.45
CA GLY A 62 2.05 12.76 -8.17
C GLY A 62 1.81 12.27 -9.60
N LEU A 63 2.87 12.08 -10.38
CA LEU A 63 2.77 11.55 -11.75
C LEU A 63 2.19 10.12 -11.75
N ARG A 64 2.61 9.28 -10.81
CA ARG A 64 2.13 7.89 -10.71
C ARG A 64 0.65 7.82 -10.32
N HIS A 65 0.20 8.66 -9.39
CA HIS A 65 -1.22 8.79 -9.05
C HIS A 65 -2.04 9.26 -10.25
N GLN A 66 -1.55 10.23 -11.02
CA GLN A 66 -2.22 10.71 -12.23
C GLN A 66 -2.33 9.61 -13.29
N GLN A 67 -1.23 8.90 -13.58
CA GLN A 67 -1.22 7.79 -14.55
C GLN A 67 -2.15 6.65 -14.13
N LEU A 68 -2.11 6.26 -12.86
CA LEU A 68 -3.01 5.27 -12.29
C LEU A 68 -4.48 5.68 -12.45
N ARG A 69 -4.81 6.95 -12.13
CA ARG A 69 -6.16 7.48 -12.30
C ARG A 69 -6.58 7.39 -13.77
N THR A 70 -5.79 7.93 -14.69
CA THR A 70 -6.07 7.87 -16.14
C THR A 70 -6.28 6.44 -16.63
N CYS A 71 -5.48 5.49 -16.14
CA CYS A 71 -5.62 4.07 -16.48
C CYS A 71 -6.94 3.47 -15.97
N ILE A 72 -7.34 3.76 -14.73
CA ILE A 72 -8.60 3.25 -14.17
C ILE A 72 -9.80 3.87 -14.91
N TYR A 73 -9.73 5.16 -15.21
CA TYR A 73 -10.76 5.83 -16.01
C TYR A 73 -10.87 5.26 -17.43
N SER A 74 -9.74 4.95 -18.09
CA SER A 74 -9.77 4.35 -19.43
C SER A 74 -10.39 2.95 -19.41
N LEU A 75 -10.16 2.17 -18.35
CA LEU A 75 -10.80 0.87 -18.15
C LEU A 75 -12.32 0.99 -18.03
N TYR A 76 -12.81 1.92 -17.20
CA TYR A 76 -14.25 2.16 -17.10
C TYR A 76 -14.86 2.63 -18.42
N ARG A 77 -14.19 3.54 -19.14
CA ARG A 77 -14.64 4.01 -20.45
C ARG A 77 -14.75 2.85 -21.45
N ASP A 78 -13.80 1.93 -21.41
CA ASP A 78 -13.76 0.76 -22.30
C ASP A 78 -14.66 -0.39 -21.79
N ARG A 79 -15.44 -0.17 -20.72
CA ARG A 79 -16.31 -1.15 -20.06
C ARG A 79 -15.57 -2.41 -19.57
N VAL A 80 -14.32 -2.24 -19.18
CA VAL A 80 -13.50 -3.30 -18.59
C VAL A 80 -13.45 -3.11 -17.08
N GLU A 81 -13.68 -4.18 -16.33
CA GLU A 81 -13.56 -4.17 -14.87
C GLU A 81 -12.11 -3.84 -14.46
N PRO A 82 -11.87 -2.82 -13.61
CA PRO A 82 -10.54 -2.43 -13.15
C PRO A 82 -9.94 -3.41 -12.13
N THR A 83 -9.68 -4.64 -12.58
CA THR A 83 -8.96 -5.65 -11.80
C THR A 83 -7.50 -5.23 -11.63
N ILE A 84 -6.83 -5.70 -10.57
CA ILE A 84 -5.40 -5.43 -10.38
C ILE A 84 -4.58 -5.92 -11.57
N GLY A 85 -4.89 -7.11 -12.10
CA GLY A 85 -4.17 -7.67 -13.24
C GLY A 85 -4.27 -6.78 -14.48
N GLU A 86 -5.46 -6.26 -14.75
CA GLU A 86 -5.72 -5.42 -15.91
C GLU A 86 -5.09 -4.02 -15.77
N VAL A 87 -5.21 -3.40 -14.59
CA VAL A 87 -4.55 -2.12 -14.30
C VAL A 87 -3.03 -2.26 -14.41
N GLN A 88 -2.46 -3.34 -13.86
CA GLN A 88 -1.03 -3.62 -13.98
C GLN A 88 -0.59 -3.85 -15.41
N ARG A 89 -1.39 -4.56 -16.21
CA ARG A 89 -1.11 -4.83 -17.62
C ARG A 89 -1.08 -3.52 -18.42
N ARG A 90 -2.14 -2.71 -18.35
CA ARG A 90 -2.21 -1.43 -19.07
C ARG A 90 -1.16 -0.43 -18.64
N LEU A 91 -0.87 -0.31 -17.34
CA LEU A 91 0.19 0.61 -16.89
C LEU A 91 1.56 0.22 -17.47
N ARG A 92 1.86 -1.07 -17.61
CA ARG A 92 3.10 -1.51 -18.27
C ARG A 92 3.08 -1.23 -19.78
N GLU A 93 2.00 -1.60 -20.45
CA GLU A 93 1.92 -1.55 -21.92
C GLU A 93 1.75 -0.13 -22.46
N GLU A 94 0.92 0.69 -21.82
CA GLU A 94 0.54 2.02 -22.33
C GLU A 94 1.33 3.17 -21.70
N THR A 95 1.76 3.02 -20.45
CA THR A 95 2.46 4.09 -19.72
C THR A 95 3.92 3.77 -19.41
N GLY A 96 4.40 2.58 -19.80
CA GLY A 96 5.79 2.17 -19.63
C GLY A 96 6.20 1.88 -18.19
N TRP A 97 5.25 1.59 -17.29
CA TRP A 97 5.59 1.20 -15.92
C TRP A 97 6.43 -0.07 -15.93
N THR A 98 7.42 -0.13 -15.06
CA THR A 98 8.18 -1.36 -14.86
C THR A 98 7.33 -2.42 -14.18
N SER A 99 7.72 -3.68 -14.29
CA SER A 99 7.06 -4.77 -13.55
C SER A 99 7.05 -4.54 -12.04
N MET A 100 8.08 -3.89 -11.49
CA MET A 100 8.15 -3.57 -10.06
C MET A 100 7.15 -2.48 -9.66
N GLU A 101 7.03 -1.43 -10.49
CA GLU A 101 6.06 -0.36 -10.27
C GLU A 101 4.63 -0.89 -10.36
N ALA A 102 4.32 -1.69 -11.38
CA ALA A 102 3.00 -2.30 -11.55
C ALA A 102 2.63 -3.17 -10.34
N ARG A 103 3.57 -4.00 -9.83
CA ARG A 103 3.32 -4.83 -8.63
C ARG A 103 2.99 -4.03 -7.38
N ALA A 104 3.40 -2.77 -7.31
CA ALA A 104 3.14 -1.90 -6.17
C ALA A 104 1.84 -1.08 -6.30
N VAL A 105 1.08 -1.22 -7.40
CA VAL A 105 -0.24 -0.59 -7.59
C VAL A 105 -1.19 -0.78 -6.40
N PRO A 106 -1.39 -2.00 -5.83
CA PRO A 106 -2.27 -2.15 -4.67
C PRO A 106 -1.87 -1.28 -3.48
N LEU A 107 -0.56 -1.04 -3.30
CA LEU A 107 -0.06 -0.21 -2.22
C LEU A 107 -0.37 1.28 -2.49
N LEU A 108 -0.27 1.74 -3.73
CA LEU A 108 -0.64 3.10 -4.10
C LEU A 108 -2.14 3.34 -3.90
N CYS A 109 -2.98 2.42 -4.39
CA CYS A 109 -4.43 2.51 -4.25
C CYS A 109 -4.86 2.53 -2.79
N ALA A 110 -4.27 1.69 -1.94
CA ALA A 110 -4.67 1.58 -0.53
C ALA A 110 -4.50 2.91 0.22
N ARG A 111 -3.50 3.73 -0.15
CA ARG A 111 -3.17 4.98 0.53
C ARG A 111 -3.90 6.20 0.00
N ASP A 112 -4.54 6.08 -1.16
CA ASP A 112 -5.25 7.18 -1.79
C ASP A 112 -6.74 7.05 -1.53
N ALA A 113 -7.30 8.09 -0.91
CA ALA A 113 -8.68 8.11 -0.47
C ALA A 113 -9.69 7.94 -1.62
N ALA A 114 -9.29 8.24 -2.86
CA ALA A 114 -10.14 8.11 -4.06
C ALA A 114 -10.46 6.66 -4.41
N TYR A 115 -9.64 5.70 -3.95
CA TYR A 115 -9.79 4.29 -4.30
C TYR A 115 -10.27 3.44 -3.14
N GLU A 116 -10.92 2.35 -3.49
CA GLU A 116 -11.30 1.26 -2.63
C GLU A 116 -10.76 -0.04 -3.24
N ILE A 117 -10.07 -0.84 -2.42
CA ILE A 117 -9.59 -2.16 -2.84
C ILE A 117 -10.60 -3.19 -2.38
N VAL A 118 -11.23 -3.86 -3.32
CA VAL A 118 -12.24 -4.88 -3.05
C VAL A 118 -11.57 -6.25 -3.11
N ALA A 119 -11.59 -6.95 -1.98
CA ALA A 119 -11.00 -8.26 -1.80
C ALA A 119 -11.57 -9.28 -2.81
N PRO A 120 -10.78 -10.30 -3.20
CA PRO A 120 -11.28 -11.37 -4.05
C PRO A 120 -12.44 -12.11 -3.37
N SER A 121 -13.46 -12.48 -4.14
CA SER A 121 -14.61 -13.25 -3.66
C SER A 121 -14.98 -14.34 -4.64
N ALA A 122 -15.10 -15.59 -4.17
CA ALA A 122 -15.62 -16.76 -4.90
C ALA A 122 -15.45 -16.77 -6.44
N GLY A 123 -14.19 -16.71 -6.91
CA GLY A 123 -13.85 -16.74 -8.36
C GLY A 123 -13.58 -15.38 -8.99
N GLU A 124 -13.91 -14.30 -8.30
CA GLU A 124 -13.64 -12.93 -8.74
C GLU A 124 -12.24 -12.46 -8.31
N PRO A 125 -11.49 -11.78 -9.18
CA PRO A 125 -10.18 -11.25 -8.86
C PRO A 125 -10.25 -10.02 -7.94
N LEU A 126 -9.11 -9.71 -7.32
CA LEU A 126 -8.88 -8.44 -6.61
C LEU A 126 -9.09 -7.26 -7.57
N ARG A 127 -9.91 -6.30 -7.17
CA ARG A 127 -10.28 -5.14 -8.01
C ARG A 127 -10.11 -3.80 -7.29
N ILE A 128 -9.97 -2.74 -8.08
CA ILE A 128 -9.89 -1.36 -7.61
C ILE A 128 -11.18 -0.65 -8.00
N ARG A 129 -11.88 -0.07 -7.05
CA ARG A 129 -13.08 0.72 -7.29
C ARG A 129 -12.81 2.19 -6.99
N LEU A 130 -13.38 3.08 -7.80
CA LEU A 130 -13.43 4.51 -7.47
C LEU A 130 -14.55 4.75 -6.45
N LYS A 131 -14.25 5.47 -5.37
CA LYS A 131 -15.25 5.84 -4.35
C LYS A 131 -16.21 6.91 -4.84
N SER A 132 -15.73 7.80 -5.70
CA SER A 132 -16.56 8.78 -6.41
C SER A 132 -16.81 8.28 -7.83
N GLU A 133 -18.03 8.49 -8.33
CA GLU A 133 -18.38 8.12 -9.71
C GLU A 133 -17.45 8.85 -10.70
N PRO A 134 -16.85 8.13 -11.68
CA PRO A 134 -15.98 8.73 -12.68
C PRO A 134 -16.71 9.71 -13.60
#